data_AF-A0A357NAV4-F1
#
_entry.id   AF-A0A357NAV4-F1
#
_cell.length_a   1.000
_cell.length_b   1.000
_cell.length_c   1.000
_cell.angle_alpha   90.00
_cell.angle_beta   90.00
_cell.angle_gamma   90.00
#
_symmetry.space_group_name_H-M   'P 1'
#
loop_
_entity.id
_entity.type
_entity.pdbx_description
1 polymer ?
#
loop_
_entity_poly.entity_id
_entity_poly.type
_entity_poly.pdbx_seq_one_letter_code
_entity_poly.pdbx_strand_id
1 'polypeptide(L)'
;MTAGDSPLIMPRVHDCIPLLLGAHHAAGRGKGTFYLSCGWMAGEGNILAEYRRIADKYGVIKAERVFNRMFNAYHSVLFISTGCARESVYREQSRQLAALLRLSHQTVKGDHTYLHKIVHGPWNEPEFIHLAPFTSLAEEMFGPSPEPGHTGAGVAGGQGQDYERAAGMMK
;
A
#
# COMPACT_ATOMS: atom_id res chain seq x y z
N MET A 1 9.42 -13.37 2.35
CA MET A 1 10.52 -12.57 2.96
C MET A 1 10.81 -13.17 4.33
N THR A 2 12.06 -13.16 4.78
CA THR A 2 12.44 -13.67 6.11
C THR A 2 13.17 -12.57 6.86
N ALA A 3 12.86 -12.40 8.16
CA ALA A 3 13.57 -11.46 9.01
C ALA A 3 15.04 -11.85 9.14
N GLY A 4 15.94 -10.87 9.21
CA GLY A 4 17.36 -11.09 9.44
C GLY A 4 17.66 -11.32 10.93
N ASP A 5 18.83 -10.87 11.37
CA ASP A 5 19.32 -11.04 12.75
C ASP A 5 18.61 -10.15 13.78
N SER A 6 17.81 -9.18 13.33
CA SER A 6 17.05 -8.26 14.17
C SER A 6 15.55 -8.51 14.05
N PRO A 7 14.78 -8.32 15.14
CA PRO A 7 13.32 -8.39 15.06
C PRO A 7 12.79 -7.31 14.10
N LEU A 8 11.74 -7.68 13.37
CA LEU A 8 11.05 -6.77 12.44
C LEU A 8 9.67 -6.45 12.99
N ILE A 9 9.37 -5.17 13.11
CA ILE A 9 8.05 -4.66 13.51
C ILE A 9 7.49 -3.88 12.33
N MET A 10 6.29 -4.23 11.87
CA MET A 10 5.68 -3.59 10.72
C MET A 10 4.16 -3.45 10.86
N PRO A 11 3.55 -2.46 10.19
CA PRO A 11 2.09 -2.31 10.18
C PRO A 11 1.37 -3.55 9.67
N ARG A 12 0.29 -3.96 10.34
CA ARG A 12 -0.61 -5.03 9.93
C ARG A 12 -1.65 -4.50 8.94
N VAL A 13 -1.21 -4.13 7.75
CA VAL A 13 -2.06 -3.60 6.67
C VAL A 13 -1.60 -4.09 5.31
N HIS A 14 -2.54 -4.30 4.37
CA HIS A 14 -2.22 -4.81 3.03
C HIS A 14 -1.56 -3.79 2.11
N ASP A 15 -1.82 -2.49 2.32
CA ASP A 15 -1.22 -1.40 1.54
C ASP A 15 -1.06 -0.13 2.38
N CYS A 16 -0.65 0.97 1.75
CA CYS A 16 -0.41 2.25 2.41
C CYS A 16 -1.68 3.09 2.65
N ILE A 17 -2.84 2.74 2.09
CA ILE A 17 -4.07 3.53 2.22
C ILE A 17 -4.55 3.58 3.68
N PRO A 18 -4.62 2.46 4.43
CA PRO A 18 -4.89 2.47 5.87
C PRO A 18 -3.93 3.34 6.69
N LEU A 19 -2.68 3.51 6.26
CA LEU A 19 -1.72 4.35 6.98
C LEU A 19 -2.06 5.84 6.88
N LEU A 20 -2.71 6.24 5.79
CA LEU A 20 -3.10 7.64 5.53
C LEU A 20 -4.53 7.96 6.00
N LEU A 21 -5.41 6.96 6.03
CA LEU A 21 -6.81 7.12 6.44
C LEU A 21 -7.10 6.67 7.87
N GLY A 22 -6.22 5.87 8.47
CA GLY A 22 -6.52 5.06 9.64
C GLY A 22 -7.10 3.70 9.24
N ALA A 23 -6.74 2.65 9.99
CA ALA A 23 -7.09 1.26 9.69
C ALA A 23 -8.61 1.04 9.51
N HIS A 24 -9.41 1.67 10.37
CA HIS A 24 -10.87 1.53 10.36
C HIS A 24 -11.56 2.31 9.24
N HIS A 25 -10.98 3.42 8.78
CA HIS A 25 -11.58 4.27 7.74
C HIS A 25 -11.30 3.77 6.30
N ALA A 26 -10.31 2.89 6.13
CA ALA A 26 -10.03 2.23 4.86
C ALA A 26 -10.98 1.04 4.61
N ALA A 27 -11.41 0.35 5.66
CA ALA A 27 -12.36 -0.76 5.59
C ALA A 27 -13.74 -0.26 5.13
N GLY A 28 -14.03 -0.36 3.83
CA GLY A 28 -15.33 0.00 3.24
C GLY A 28 -15.26 1.05 2.13
N ARG A 29 -14.09 1.63 1.83
CA ARG A 29 -13.94 2.48 0.65
C ARG A 29 -13.77 1.61 -0.60
N GLY A 30 -14.74 1.75 -1.50
CA GLY A 30 -15.11 0.74 -2.49
C GLY A 30 -14.07 0.44 -3.57
N LYS A 31 -14.24 -0.74 -4.18
CA LYS A 31 -13.55 -1.17 -5.40
C LYS A 31 -13.62 -0.08 -6.46
N GLY A 32 -12.50 0.16 -7.16
CA GLY A 32 -12.42 1.19 -8.19
C GLY A 32 -12.30 2.62 -7.67
N THR A 33 -11.73 2.83 -6.48
CA THR A 33 -11.32 4.16 -6.01
C THR A 33 -9.85 4.41 -6.31
N PHE A 34 -9.53 5.52 -6.99
CA PHE A 34 -8.17 5.96 -7.23
C PHE A 34 -7.76 6.97 -6.14
N TYR A 35 -6.86 6.55 -5.25
CA TYR A 35 -6.45 7.34 -4.10
C TYR A 35 -5.32 8.31 -4.47
N LEU A 36 -5.46 9.56 -4.05
CA LEU A 36 -4.46 10.62 -4.20
C LEU A 36 -4.20 11.28 -2.83
N SER A 37 -3.02 11.87 -2.65
CA SER A 37 -2.60 12.55 -1.43
C SER A 37 -1.56 13.61 -1.80
N CYS A 38 -1.23 14.51 -0.87
CA CYS A 38 -0.15 15.47 -1.09
C CYS A 38 1.15 14.80 -1.55
N GLY A 39 1.53 13.67 -0.94
CA GLY A 39 2.79 12.98 -1.25
C GLY A 39 2.84 12.49 -2.70
N TRP A 40 1.75 11.89 -3.19
CA TRP A 40 1.68 11.40 -4.57
C TRP A 40 1.55 12.52 -5.61
N MET A 41 0.99 13.67 -5.23
CA MET A 41 0.84 14.81 -6.14
C MET A 41 2.08 15.71 -6.19
N ALA A 42 2.91 15.71 -5.14
CA ALA A 42 4.10 16.54 -5.08
C ALA A 42 5.23 16.08 -6.01
N GLY A 43 5.27 14.82 -6.41
CA GLY A 43 6.31 14.29 -7.30
C GLY A 43 6.21 14.85 -8.72
N GLU A 44 7.37 15.05 -9.36
CA GLU A 44 7.47 15.54 -10.75
C GLU A 44 6.85 14.58 -11.77
N GLY A 45 6.87 13.28 -11.47
CA GLY A 45 6.25 12.22 -12.26
C GLY A 45 4.82 11.87 -11.85
N ASN A 46 4.07 12.79 -11.22
CA ASN A 46 2.68 12.51 -10.85
C ASN A 46 1.83 12.19 -12.09
N ILE A 47 0.69 11.54 -11.86
CA ILE A 47 -0.14 11.01 -12.95
C ILE A 47 -0.65 12.08 -13.93
N LEU A 48 -0.85 13.31 -13.46
CA LEU A 48 -1.28 14.42 -14.32
C LEU A 48 -0.10 14.93 -15.17
N ALA A 49 1.11 14.96 -14.63
CA ALA A 49 2.32 15.24 -15.40
C ALA A 49 2.57 14.18 -16.46
N GLU A 50 2.31 12.90 -16.14
CA GLU A 50 2.45 11.81 -17.10
C GLU A 50 1.44 11.91 -18.26
N TYR A 51 0.18 12.30 -17.97
CA TYR A 51 -0.79 12.60 -19.02
C TYR A 51 -0.26 13.67 -19.97
N ARG A 52 0.21 14.80 -19.43
CA ARG A 52 0.75 15.93 -20.20
C ARG A 52 1.93 15.48 -21.07
N ARG A 53 2.88 14.74 -20.50
CA ARG A 53 4.03 14.20 -21.21
C ARG A 53 3.64 13.33 -22.41
N ILE A 54 2.63 12.47 -22.25
CA ILE A 54 2.13 11.63 -23.34
C ILE A 54 1.37 12.47 -24.37
N ALA A 55 0.55 13.42 -23.93
CA ALA A 55 -0.18 14.32 -24.81
C ALA A 55 0.77 15.18 -25.67
N ASP A 56 1.82 15.72 -25.08
CA ASP A 56 2.84 16.52 -25.76
C ASP A 56 3.60 15.70 -26.81
N LYS A 57 3.95 14.45 -26.46
CA LYS A 57 4.75 13.59 -27.34
C LYS A 57 3.94 12.91 -28.44
N TYR A 58 2.70 12.53 -28.17
CA TYR A 58 1.90 11.66 -29.03
C TYR A 58 0.54 12.21 -29.44
N GLY A 59 0.18 13.40 -28.94
CA GLY A 59 -1.12 14.03 -29.15
C GLY A 59 -2.17 13.60 -28.13
N VAL A 60 -3.10 14.51 -27.86
CA VAL A 60 -4.17 14.38 -26.87
C VAL A 60 -5.00 13.10 -27.07
N ILE A 61 -5.39 12.78 -28.30
CA ILE A 61 -6.22 11.60 -28.62
C ILE A 61 -5.54 10.29 -28.15
N LYS A 62 -4.23 10.16 -28.37
CA LYS A 62 -3.49 8.96 -27.93
C LYS A 62 -3.36 8.92 -26.42
N ALA A 63 -3.08 10.06 -25.78
CA ALA A 63 -2.99 10.18 -24.33
C ALA A 63 -4.31 9.77 -23.65
N GLU A 64 -5.44 10.30 -24.12
CA GLU A 64 -6.77 9.94 -23.63
C GLU A 64 -7.06 8.44 -23.81
N ARG A 65 -6.73 7.86 -24.97
CA ARG A 65 -6.93 6.42 -25.19
C ARG A 65 -6.12 5.57 -24.20
N VAL A 66 -4.87 5.94 -23.94
CA VAL A 66 -4.01 5.24 -22.97
C VAL A 66 -4.58 5.38 -21.56
N PHE A 67 -4.92 6.59 -21.13
CA PHE A 67 -5.45 6.86 -19.78
C PHE A 67 -6.80 6.19 -19.57
N ASN A 68 -7.71 6.25 -20.53
CA ASN A 68 -8.98 5.54 -20.47
C ASN A 68 -8.76 4.03 -20.32
N ARG A 69 -7.75 3.44 -20.98
CA ARG A 69 -7.47 2.01 -20.82
C ARG A 69 -6.84 1.69 -19.47
N MET A 70 -5.94 2.53 -18.97
CA MET A 70 -5.28 2.35 -17.67
C MET A 70 -6.26 2.49 -16.50
N PHE A 71 -7.23 3.41 -16.61
CA PHE A 71 -8.10 3.78 -15.50
C PHE A 71 -9.55 3.31 -15.64
N ASN A 72 -9.89 2.44 -16.61
CA ASN A 72 -11.28 2.02 -16.87
C ASN A 72 -11.96 1.28 -15.70
N ALA A 73 -11.19 0.71 -14.78
CA ALA A 73 -11.71 -0.01 -13.61
C ALA A 73 -12.00 0.92 -12.42
N TYR A 74 -11.68 2.22 -12.55
CA TYR A 74 -11.95 3.21 -11.53
C TYR A 74 -13.24 3.97 -11.81
N HIS A 75 -13.93 4.37 -10.74
CA HIS A 75 -15.20 5.10 -10.76
C HIS A 75 -15.12 6.41 -9.96
N SER A 76 -14.10 6.53 -9.10
CA SER A 76 -13.90 7.69 -8.24
C SER A 76 -12.41 7.99 -8.05
N VAL A 77 -12.12 9.27 -7.80
CA VAL A 77 -10.86 9.76 -7.26
C VAL A 77 -11.12 10.24 -5.84
N LEU A 78 -10.34 9.74 -4.87
CA LEU A 78 -10.40 10.19 -3.49
C LEU A 78 -9.09 10.89 -3.12
N PHE A 79 -9.17 12.19 -2.84
CA PHE A 79 -8.04 12.95 -2.32
C PHE A 79 -7.99 12.91 -0.79
N ILE A 80 -6.88 12.39 -0.24
CA ILE A 80 -6.59 12.31 1.18
C ILE A 80 -5.82 13.56 1.60
N SER A 81 -6.45 14.42 2.41
CA SER A 81 -5.85 15.64 2.96
C SER A 81 -4.90 15.29 4.11
N THR A 82 -3.60 15.44 3.86
CA THR A 82 -2.52 15.16 4.82
C THR A 82 -1.84 16.44 5.35
N GLY A 83 -2.32 17.63 4.98
CA GLY A 83 -1.91 18.91 5.56
C GLY A 83 -0.62 19.50 5.02
N CYS A 84 -0.27 19.26 3.75
CA CYS A 84 0.93 19.86 3.15
C CYS A 84 0.74 21.34 2.75
N ALA A 85 1.84 22.10 2.65
CA ALA A 85 1.81 23.53 2.33
C ALA A 85 1.09 23.88 1.00
N ARG A 86 1.15 23.00 0.00
CA ARG A 86 0.52 23.19 -1.33
C ARG A 86 -0.75 22.37 -1.51
N GLU A 87 -1.41 21.96 -0.44
CA GLU A 87 -2.53 21.01 -0.51
C GLU A 87 -3.69 21.52 -1.38
N SER A 88 -4.01 22.82 -1.34
CA SER A 88 -5.07 23.39 -2.18
C SER A 88 -4.80 23.19 -3.68
N VAL A 89 -3.53 23.35 -4.10
CA VAL A 89 -3.10 23.12 -5.48
C VAL A 89 -3.23 21.65 -5.86
N TYR A 90 -2.77 20.74 -4.99
CA TYR A 90 -2.85 19.31 -5.26
C TYR A 90 -4.27 18.76 -5.26
N ARG A 91 -5.13 19.29 -4.37
CA ARG A 91 -6.55 18.98 -4.36
C ARG A 91 -7.21 19.42 -5.66
N GLU A 92 -6.90 20.62 -6.14
CA GLU A 92 -7.41 21.11 -7.43
C GLU A 92 -6.90 20.26 -8.61
N GLN A 93 -5.63 19.89 -8.63
CA GLN A 93 -5.09 18.97 -9.65
C GLN A 93 -5.75 17.59 -9.60
N SER A 94 -6.06 17.07 -8.42
CA SER A 94 -6.80 15.80 -8.29
C SER A 94 -8.22 15.89 -8.86
N ARG A 95 -8.88 17.05 -8.74
CA ARG A 95 -10.18 17.33 -9.36
C ARG A 95 -10.07 17.41 -10.89
N GLN A 96 -9.01 18.04 -11.41
CA GLN A 96 -8.73 18.08 -12.85
C GLN A 96 -8.51 16.68 -13.43
N LEU A 97 -7.77 15.83 -12.72
CA LEU A 97 -7.58 14.43 -13.12
C LEU A 97 -8.90 13.67 -13.13
N ALA A 98 -9.74 13.82 -12.10
CA ALA A 98 -11.05 13.19 -12.06
C ALA A 98 -11.92 13.61 -13.26
N ALA A 99 -11.91 14.91 -13.62
CA ALA A 99 -12.62 15.41 -14.79
C ALA A 99 -12.08 14.82 -16.11
N LEU A 100 -10.75 14.76 -16.26
CA LEU A 100 -10.08 14.16 -17.42
C LEU A 100 -10.49 12.68 -17.61
N LEU A 101 -10.53 11.93 -16.51
CA LEU A 101 -10.88 10.50 -16.49
C LEU A 101 -12.39 10.25 -16.43
N ARG A 102 -13.22 11.30 -16.36
CA ARG A 102 -14.68 11.22 -16.18
C ARG A 102 -15.10 10.42 -14.93
N LEU A 103 -14.36 10.59 -13.84
CA LEU A 103 -14.59 9.96 -12.55
C LEU A 103 -15.23 10.94 -11.56
N SER A 104 -15.96 10.40 -10.59
CA SER A 104 -16.39 11.20 -9.43
C SER A 104 -15.19 11.65 -8.59
N HIS A 105 -15.30 12.79 -7.90
CA HIS A 105 -14.23 13.31 -7.05
C HIS A 105 -14.71 13.49 -5.62
N GLN A 106 -13.91 13.05 -4.66
CA GLN A 106 -14.16 13.17 -3.23
C GLN A 106 -12.89 13.63 -2.52
N THR A 107 -13.05 14.25 -1.36
CA THR A 107 -11.96 14.59 -0.45
C THR A 107 -12.28 14.06 0.94
N VAL A 108 -11.26 13.54 1.64
CA VAL A 108 -11.36 13.10 3.03
C VAL A 108 -10.17 13.63 3.81
N LYS A 109 -10.37 13.94 5.09
CA LYS A 109 -9.26 14.24 5.99
C LYS A 109 -8.52 12.95 6.33
N GLY A 110 -7.21 12.92 6.14
CA GLY A 110 -6.37 11.80 6.57
C GLY A 110 -6.19 11.77 8.09
N ASP A 111 -5.77 10.61 8.59
CA ASP A 111 -5.45 10.37 10.00
C ASP A 111 -3.98 9.94 10.11
N HIS A 112 -3.17 10.74 10.82
CA HIS A 112 -1.74 10.49 11.00
C HIS A 112 -1.43 9.62 12.21
N THR A 113 -2.44 9.20 12.98
CA THR A 113 -2.27 8.42 14.21
C THR A 113 -1.48 7.14 13.95
N TYR A 114 -1.78 6.44 12.85
CA TYR A 114 -1.08 5.20 12.51
C TYR A 114 0.38 5.45 12.13
N LEU A 115 0.65 6.46 11.29
CA LEU A 115 2.02 6.88 10.94
C LEU A 115 2.83 7.29 12.18
N HIS A 116 2.21 8.00 13.12
CA HIS A 116 2.86 8.37 14.36
C HIS A 116 3.23 7.13 15.19
N LYS A 117 2.35 6.14 15.29
CA LYS A 117 2.65 4.87 15.98
C LYS A 117 3.77 4.08 15.31
N ILE A 118 3.90 4.13 13.98
CA ILE A 118 5.02 3.47 13.29
C ILE A 118 6.36 3.99 13.80
N VAL A 119 6.49 5.30 13.96
CA VAL A 119 7.75 5.94 14.36
C VAL A 119 7.97 5.87 15.86
N HIS A 120 6.92 6.05 16.66
CA HIS A 120 7.05 6.29 18.11
C HIS A 120 6.52 5.15 19.00
N GLY A 121 5.83 4.17 18.42
CA GLY A 121 5.06 3.20 19.18
C GLY A 121 3.83 3.82 19.89
N PRO A 122 3.18 3.03 20.77
CA PRO A 122 3.44 1.62 21.02
C PRO A 122 3.06 0.75 19.82
N TRP A 123 3.85 -0.29 19.56
CA TRP A 123 3.62 -1.24 18.47
C TRP A 123 2.80 -2.44 18.96
N ASN A 124 1.50 -2.26 19.18
CA ASN A 124 0.65 -3.32 19.73
C ASN A 124 0.27 -4.38 18.68
N GLU A 125 0.19 -5.64 19.08
CA GLU A 125 -0.12 -6.81 18.22
C GLU A 125 -1.35 -6.67 17.28
N PRO A 126 -2.47 -6.01 17.67
CA PRO A 126 -3.60 -5.84 16.76
C PRO A 126 -3.29 -4.97 15.53
N GLU A 127 -2.38 -4.01 15.67
CA GLU A 127 -2.00 -3.05 14.61
C GLU A 127 -0.62 -3.36 14.01
N PHE A 128 0.22 -4.14 14.69
CA PHE A 128 1.59 -4.41 14.26
C PHE A 128 1.88 -5.90 14.24
N ILE A 129 2.58 -6.33 13.19
CA ILE A 129 3.16 -7.66 13.09
C ILE A 129 4.54 -7.61 13.75
N HIS A 130 4.78 -8.52 14.69
CA HIS A 130 6.08 -8.73 15.31
C HIS A 130 6.70 -10.01 14.75
N LEU A 131 7.83 -9.88 14.09
CA LEU A 131 8.61 -11.01 13.59
C LEU A 131 9.90 -11.13 14.39
N ALA A 132 10.08 -12.28 15.02
CA ALA A 132 11.36 -12.66 15.60
C ALA A 132 12.43 -12.85 14.49
N PRO A 133 13.73 -12.74 14.83
CA PRO A 133 14.80 -13.06 13.91
C PRO A 133 14.60 -14.39 13.19
N PHE A 134 14.97 -14.45 11.91
CA PHE A 134 14.86 -15.64 11.06
C PHE A 134 13.44 -16.17 10.83
N THR A 135 12.40 -15.44 11.26
CA THR A 135 11.01 -15.82 11.02
C THR A 135 10.56 -15.37 9.63
N SER A 136 9.89 -16.25 8.89
CA SER A 136 9.33 -15.94 7.58
C SER A 136 8.00 -15.19 7.72
N LEU A 137 7.87 -14.11 6.96
CA LEU A 137 6.62 -13.38 6.80
C LEU A 137 5.71 -14.15 5.83
N ALA A 138 4.46 -14.39 6.27
CA ALA A 138 3.40 -15.00 5.47
C ALA A 138 2.29 -13.98 5.18
N GLU A 139 1.57 -14.14 4.06
CA GLU A 139 0.55 -13.18 3.62
C GLU A 139 -0.62 -13.08 4.61
N GLU A 140 -0.95 -14.18 5.25
CA GLU A 140 -2.04 -14.31 6.22
C GLU A 140 -1.80 -13.44 7.46
N MET A 141 -0.55 -13.08 7.74
CA MET A 141 -0.19 -12.20 8.84
C MET A 141 -0.73 -10.78 8.66
N PHE A 142 -1.06 -10.36 7.44
CA PHE A 142 -1.67 -9.06 7.17
C PHE A 142 -3.19 -9.03 7.38
N GLY A 143 -3.80 -10.20 7.60
CA GLY A 143 -5.22 -10.32 7.92
C GLY A 143 -5.58 -9.79 9.32
N PRO A 144 -6.87 -9.82 9.69
CA PRO A 144 -7.30 -9.46 11.03
C PRO A 144 -6.53 -10.28 12.08
N SER A 145 -6.16 -9.62 13.19
CA SER A 145 -5.45 -10.30 14.29
C SER A 145 -6.22 -11.57 14.69
N PRO A 146 -5.55 -12.72 14.88
CA PRO A 146 -6.21 -13.88 15.44
C PRO A 146 -6.82 -13.51 16.80
N GLU A 147 -8.07 -13.93 17.01
CA GLU A 147 -8.74 -13.81 18.31
C GLU A 147 -7.90 -14.50 19.39
N PRO A 148 -7.78 -13.93 20.60
CA PRO A 148 -7.02 -14.54 21.69
C PRO A 148 -7.62 -15.92 22.01
N GLY A 149 -6.93 -16.99 21.58
CA GLY A 149 -7.38 -18.38 21.76
C GLY A 149 -7.09 -19.31 20.58
N HIS A 150 -6.74 -18.79 19.40
CA HIS A 150 -6.26 -19.61 18.28
C HIS A 150 -4.72 -19.60 18.23
N THR A 151 -4.09 -20.53 18.96
CA THR A 151 -2.70 -20.91 18.69
C THR A 151 -2.64 -21.59 17.33
N GLY A 152 -2.44 -20.81 16.27
CA GLY A 152 -1.96 -21.32 15.00
C GLY A 152 -0.60 -21.95 15.26
N ALA A 153 -0.54 -23.28 15.17
CA ALA A 153 0.69 -24.05 15.34
C ALA A 153 1.80 -23.40 14.51
N GLY A 154 2.86 -22.96 15.18
CA GLY A 154 4.11 -22.63 14.52
C GLY A 154 4.47 -23.79 13.61
N VAL A 155 4.65 -23.50 12.33
CA VAL A 155 5.23 -24.47 11.39
C VAL A 155 6.65 -24.69 11.88
N ALA A 156 6.81 -25.73 12.70
CA ALA A 156 8.11 -26.26 13.08
C ALA A 156 8.80 -26.67 11.78
N GLY A 157 9.86 -25.93 11.41
CA GLY A 157 10.73 -26.29 10.31
C GLY A 157 11.30 -27.69 10.57
N GLY A 158 10.95 -28.62 9.69
CA GLY A 158 11.51 -29.96 9.64
C GLY A 158 13.03 -29.89 9.53
N GLN A 159 13.68 -30.67 10.38
CA GLN A 159 15.11 -30.77 10.56
C GLN A 159 15.84 -31.11 9.25
N GLY A 160 16.97 -30.44 9.05
CA GLY A 160 17.97 -30.87 8.09
C GLY A 160 18.56 -32.22 8.51
N GLN A 161 18.44 -33.21 7.64
CA GLN A 161 19.19 -34.47 7.64
C GLN A 161 18.85 -35.20 6.33
N ASP A 162 19.29 -34.70 5.17
CA ASP A 162 19.25 -35.50 3.92
C ASP A 162 20.08 -34.91 2.75
N TYR A 163 21.17 -34.18 3.02
CA TYR A 163 22.06 -33.69 1.95
C TYR A 163 23.43 -34.40 1.87
N GLU A 164 23.79 -35.25 2.84
CA GLU A 164 25.11 -35.93 2.84
C GLU A 164 25.10 -37.39 2.35
N ARG A 165 23.96 -37.93 1.88
CA ARG A 165 23.91 -39.33 1.40
C ARG A 165 23.96 -39.53 -0.11
N ALA A 166 24.05 -38.46 -0.90
CA ALA A 166 24.05 -38.53 -2.37
C ALA A 166 25.42 -38.28 -3.05
N ALA A 167 26.49 -37.98 -2.31
CA ALA A 167 27.82 -37.69 -2.87
C ALA A 167 28.85 -38.84 -2.73
N GLY A 168 28.42 -40.04 -2.34
CA GLY A 168 29.33 -41.16 -2.00
C GLY A 168 29.32 -42.37 -2.94
N MET A 169 28.51 -42.41 -4.00
CA MET A 169 28.40 -43.59 -4.89
C MET A 169 28.54 -43.21 -6.37
N MET A 170 29.72 -42.74 -6.73
CA MET A 170 30.28 -42.84 -8.08
C MET A 170 31.76 -43.23 -7.97
N LYS A 171 31.99 -44.52 -7.75
CA LYS A 171 33.16 -45.29 -8.19
C LYS A 171 32.69 -46.68 -8.57
#